data_AF-A0A507EKN8-F1
#
_entry.id   AF-A0A507EKN8-F1
#
_cell.length_a   1.000
_cell.length_b   1.000
_cell.length_c   1.000
_cell.angle_alpha   90.00
_cell.angle_beta   90.00
_cell.angle_gamma   90.00
#
_symmetry.space_group_name_H-M   'P 1'
#
loop_
_entity.id
_entity.type
_entity.pdbx_description
1 polymer ?
#
loop_
_entity_poly.entity_id
_entity_poly.type
_entity_poly.pdbx_seq_one_letter_code
_entity_poly.pdbx_strand_id
1 'polypeptide(L)'
;MERLDGFNSDLNKNGEYVKIFLGSRVIGESITFFNVRQFHGVTPHWNDSTIDQAIGRVVRNGSHSALEPEKRQVDIYINAAVLPDDPYNSIDTIKLQTCQEKQTNIQHMEQLMIDNAVDKYCLRETDVIDITDVTTFAIAYIDNHLEHILHGVTDVFMSRQTININKLSRLVGIHPLICKEAICRIIL
;
A
#
# COMPACT_ATOMS: atom_id res chain seq x y z
N MET A 1 27.95 -22.54 -11.93
CA MET A 1 27.59 -22.15 -10.55
C MET A 1 28.78 -21.57 -9.81
N GLU A 2 29.95 -22.20 -9.88
CA GLU A 2 31.20 -21.79 -9.18
C GLU A 2 31.54 -20.28 -9.21
N ARG A 3 31.30 -19.59 -10.33
CA ARG A 3 31.55 -18.13 -10.44
C ARG A 3 30.58 -17.25 -9.64
N LEU A 4 29.33 -17.70 -9.48
CA LEU A 4 28.34 -16.99 -8.66
C LEU A 4 28.67 -17.17 -7.18
N ASP A 5 29.07 -18.37 -6.78
CA ASP A 5 29.40 -18.70 -5.39
C ASP A 5 30.58 -17.84 -4.90
N GLY A 6 31.59 -17.62 -5.75
CA GLY A 6 32.69 -16.70 -5.46
C GLY A 6 32.26 -15.23 -5.33
N PHE A 7 31.33 -14.77 -6.17
CA PHE A 7 30.81 -13.40 -6.10
C PHE A 7 29.99 -13.16 -4.84
N ASN A 8 29.16 -14.13 -4.48
CA ASN A 8 28.25 -14.11 -3.33
C ASN A 8 28.92 -14.51 -2.00
N SER A 9 30.21 -14.88 -2.01
CA SER A 9 30.94 -15.27 -0.82
C SER A 9 30.97 -14.15 0.22
N ASP A 10 30.91 -14.51 1.50
CA ASP A 10 31.07 -13.56 2.62
C ASP A 10 32.43 -12.84 2.57
N LEU A 11 33.47 -13.52 2.07
CA LEU A 11 34.79 -12.92 1.84
C LEU A 11 34.74 -11.79 0.80
N ASN A 12 33.76 -11.83 -0.12
CA ASN A 12 33.58 -10.83 -1.17
C ASN A 12 32.44 -9.83 -0.87
N LYS A 13 31.93 -9.76 0.37
CA LYS A 13 30.81 -8.86 0.72
C LYS A 13 31.04 -7.38 0.36
N ASN A 14 32.30 -6.94 0.38
CA ASN A 14 32.69 -5.57 0.02
C ASN A 14 33.21 -5.43 -1.43
N GLY A 15 33.25 -6.52 -2.20
CA GLY A 15 33.78 -6.56 -3.57
C GLY A 15 35.31 -6.53 -3.68
N GLU A 16 36.02 -7.00 -2.64
CA GLU A 16 37.49 -7.00 -2.56
C GLU A 16 38.14 -7.97 -3.56
N TYR A 17 37.46 -9.07 -3.90
CA TYR A 17 37.97 -10.10 -4.79
C TYR A 17 37.31 -10.03 -6.18
N VAL A 18 35.98 -9.92 -6.20
CA VAL A 18 35.18 -9.82 -7.42
C VAL A 18 34.25 -8.62 -7.30
N LYS A 19 34.65 -7.51 -7.92
CA LYS A 19 33.92 -6.24 -7.83
C LYS A 19 32.77 -6.11 -8.82
N ILE A 20 32.92 -6.70 -10.01
CA ILE A 20 31.98 -6.53 -11.13
C ILE A 20 31.52 -7.90 -11.59
N PHE A 21 30.21 -8.04 -11.75
CA PHE A 21 29.57 -9.19 -12.35
C PHE A 21 28.81 -8.74 -13.60
N LEU A 22 29.20 -9.27 -14.76
CA LEU A 22 28.56 -8.92 -16.03
C LEU A 22 27.52 -9.99 -16.38
N GLY A 23 26.27 -9.54 -16.49
CA GLY A 23 25.17 -10.38 -16.91
C GLY A 23 24.60 -10.00 -18.26
N SER A 24 24.43 -11.01 -19.11
CA SER A 24 23.58 -10.94 -20.29
C SER A 24 22.23 -11.61 -20.00
N ARG A 25 21.32 -11.63 -20.99
CA ARG A 25 20.04 -12.36 -20.91
C ARG A 25 20.19 -13.86 -20.58
N VAL A 26 21.39 -14.42 -20.72
CA VAL A 26 21.71 -15.83 -20.42
C VAL A 26 21.78 -16.10 -18.91
N ILE A 27 21.85 -15.06 -18.09
CA ILE A 27 21.81 -15.15 -16.62
C ILE A 27 20.35 -15.40 -16.20
N GLY A 28 19.96 -16.67 -16.33
CA GLY A 28 18.58 -17.19 -16.28
C GLY A 28 17.83 -16.93 -14.97
N GLU A 29 16.52 -17.20 -14.99
CA GLU A 29 15.46 -16.87 -14.00
C GLU A 29 15.80 -17.04 -12.50
N SER A 30 16.72 -17.93 -12.14
CA SER A 30 16.89 -18.40 -10.76
C SER A 30 18.23 -18.01 -10.12
N ILE A 31 18.66 -16.77 -10.28
CA ILE A 31 19.93 -16.29 -9.72
C ILE A 31 19.65 -15.19 -8.69
N THR A 32 20.28 -15.31 -7.52
CA THR A 32 20.22 -14.34 -6.42
C THR A 32 21.59 -13.74 -6.24
N PHE A 33 21.65 -12.41 -6.13
CA PHE A 33 22.87 -11.69 -5.85
C PHE A 33 22.85 -11.19 -4.40
N PHE A 34 23.99 -11.28 -3.72
CA PHE A 34 24.15 -10.76 -2.36
C PHE A 34 25.06 -9.54 -2.35
N ASN A 35 24.75 -8.60 -1.46
CA ASN A 35 25.60 -7.44 -1.13
C ASN A 35 25.93 -6.51 -2.33
N VAL A 36 25.12 -6.54 -3.40
CA VAL A 36 25.30 -5.67 -4.57
C VAL A 36 24.77 -4.27 -4.28
N ARG A 37 25.62 -3.26 -4.38
CA ARG A 37 25.25 -1.86 -4.09
C ARG A 37 24.97 -1.02 -5.34
N GLN A 38 25.35 -1.50 -6.51
CA GLN A 38 25.16 -0.76 -7.77
C GLN A 38 24.70 -1.72 -8.86
N PHE A 39 23.64 -1.32 -9.56
CA PHE A 39 23.15 -2.00 -10.74
C PHE A 39 23.28 -1.06 -11.95
N HIS A 40 23.85 -1.56 -13.05
CA HIS A 40 24.00 -0.79 -14.27
C HIS A 40 23.30 -1.51 -15.44
N GLY A 41 22.16 -0.96 -15.88
CA GLY A 41 21.56 -1.28 -17.16
C GLY A 41 22.34 -0.57 -18.26
N VAL A 42 23.17 -1.30 -19.01
CA VAL A 42 24.07 -0.69 -20.01
C VAL A 42 23.32 -0.28 -21.29
N THR A 43 22.25 -0.98 -21.63
CA THR A 43 21.48 -0.72 -22.85
C THR A 43 20.00 -0.76 -22.53
N PRO A 44 19.24 0.32 -22.83
CA PRO A 44 17.81 0.32 -22.63
C PRO A 44 17.15 -0.60 -23.66
N HIS A 45 16.07 -1.25 -23.23
CA HIS A 45 15.26 -2.12 -24.07
C HIS A 45 13.93 -1.45 -24.41
N TRP A 46 13.15 -2.07 -25.31
CA TRP A 46 11.80 -1.60 -25.66
C TRP A 46 10.72 -1.98 -24.62
N ASN A 47 11.13 -2.77 -23.62
CA ASN A 47 10.34 -3.25 -22.51
C ASN A 47 11.25 -3.38 -21.29
N ASP A 48 10.85 -2.78 -20.17
CA ASP A 48 11.62 -2.75 -18.93
C ASP A 48 11.51 -4.05 -18.11
N SER A 49 10.57 -4.95 -18.45
CA SER A 49 10.33 -6.17 -17.67
C SER A 49 11.57 -7.02 -17.39
N THR A 50 12.51 -7.09 -18.34
CA THR A 50 13.77 -7.84 -18.16
C THR A 50 14.72 -7.12 -17.20
N ILE A 51 14.76 -5.79 -17.27
CA ILE A 51 15.57 -4.95 -16.39
C ILE A 51 14.98 -4.98 -14.98
N ASP A 52 13.65 -4.86 -14.85
CA ASP A 52 12.94 -4.94 -13.57
C ASP A 52 13.13 -6.28 -12.89
N GLN A 53 13.08 -7.39 -13.64
CA GLN A 53 13.41 -8.71 -13.10
C GLN A 53 14.86 -8.81 -12.65
N ALA A 54 15.80 -8.18 -13.36
CA ALA A 54 17.21 -8.17 -12.98
C ALA A 54 17.44 -7.33 -11.71
N ILE A 55 16.84 -6.15 -11.63
CA ILE A 55 16.82 -5.30 -10.44
C ILE A 55 16.21 -6.07 -9.28
N GLY A 56 15.05 -6.70 -9.47
CA GLY A 56 14.35 -7.50 -8.47
C GLY A 56 15.12 -8.71 -7.95
N ARG A 57 16.22 -9.13 -8.60
CA ARG A 57 17.16 -10.14 -8.07
C ARG A 57 18.27 -9.56 -7.21
N VAL A 58 18.58 -8.29 -7.44
CA VAL A 58 19.55 -7.51 -6.67
C VAL A 58 18.90 -6.97 -5.40
N VAL A 59 17.69 -6.43 -5.46
CA VAL A 59 17.01 -5.75 -4.34
C VAL A 59 16.06 -6.65 -3.55
N ARG A 60 16.35 -7.96 -3.44
CA ARG A 60 15.48 -8.89 -2.72
C ARG A 60 15.51 -8.64 -1.21
N ASN A 61 14.43 -9.02 -0.53
CA ASN A 61 14.45 -9.02 0.92
C ASN A 61 15.59 -9.94 1.43
N GLY A 62 16.40 -9.42 2.35
CA GLY A 62 17.53 -10.14 2.95
C GLY A 62 18.83 -10.19 2.13
N SER A 63 18.87 -9.71 0.88
CA SER A 63 20.07 -9.83 0.03
C SER A 63 21.28 -9.02 0.50
N HIS A 64 21.08 -8.06 1.40
CA HIS A 64 22.12 -7.16 1.93
C HIS A 64 22.26 -7.25 3.44
N SER A 65 21.71 -8.30 4.05
CA SER A 65 21.71 -8.48 5.52
C SER A 65 23.11 -8.57 6.12
N ALA A 66 24.10 -9.04 5.36
CA ALA A 66 25.51 -9.13 5.76
C ALA A 66 26.25 -7.78 5.76
N LEU A 67 25.65 -6.72 5.20
CA LEU A 67 26.18 -5.36 5.22
C LEU A 67 25.60 -4.58 6.41
N GLU A 68 26.38 -3.61 6.89
CA GLU A 68 25.89 -2.60 7.84
C GLU A 68 24.70 -1.83 7.26
N PRO A 69 23.72 -1.39 8.07
CA PRO A 69 22.51 -0.71 7.61
C PRO A 69 22.77 0.43 6.62
N GLU A 70 23.83 1.23 6.86
CA GLU A 70 24.18 2.39 6.03
C GLU A 70 24.69 1.99 4.64
N LYS A 71 25.07 0.73 4.45
CA LYS A 71 25.62 0.19 3.20
C LYS A 71 24.62 -0.67 2.41
N ARG A 72 23.38 -0.80 2.89
CA ARG A 72 22.33 -1.61 2.25
C ARG A 72 21.61 -0.90 1.10
N GLN A 73 21.87 0.39 0.88
CA GLN A 73 21.32 1.12 -0.25
C GLN A 73 21.88 0.56 -1.57
N VAL A 74 20.99 0.43 -2.56
CA VAL A 74 21.33 0.02 -3.92
C VAL A 74 21.03 1.16 -4.88
N ASP A 75 22.05 1.61 -5.61
CA ASP A 75 21.91 2.62 -6.65
C ASP A 75 21.67 1.93 -8.01
N ILE A 76 20.62 2.36 -8.71
CA ILE A 76 20.22 1.81 -10.01
C ILE A 76 20.52 2.85 -11.09
N TYR A 77 21.35 2.48 -12.05
CA TYR A 77 21.74 3.32 -13.17
C TYR A 77 21.29 2.68 -14.47
N ILE A 78 20.43 3.37 -15.22
CA ILE A 78 20.08 2.99 -16.59
C ILE A 78 20.79 3.95 -17.54
N ASN A 79 21.73 3.42 -18.32
CA ASN A 79 22.54 4.21 -19.23
C ASN A 79 21.85 4.33 -20.58
N ALA A 80 21.96 5.51 -21.18
CA ALA A 80 21.49 5.79 -22.54
C ALA A 80 22.59 6.51 -23.31
N ALA A 81 22.85 6.08 -24.54
CA ALA A 81 23.72 6.81 -25.44
C ALA A 81 22.95 7.99 -26.06
N VAL A 82 23.47 9.21 -25.88
CA VAL A 82 22.85 10.44 -26.40
C VAL A 82 23.70 11.08 -27.48
N LEU A 83 23.07 11.80 -28.42
CA LEU A 83 23.80 12.61 -29.40
C LEU A 83 24.27 13.91 -28.73
N PRO A 84 25.51 14.39 -29.00
CA PRO A 84 26.02 15.61 -28.38
C PRO A 84 25.16 16.85 -28.63
N ASP A 85 24.64 17.00 -29.85
CA ASP A 85 23.88 18.17 -30.28
C ASP A 85 22.37 18.02 -30.08
N ASP A 86 21.89 16.80 -29.82
CA ASP A 86 20.46 16.48 -29.67
C ASP A 86 20.24 15.28 -28.73
N PRO A 87 20.26 15.49 -27.41
CA PRO A 87 20.17 14.40 -26.45
C PRO A 87 18.81 13.68 -26.44
N TYR A 88 17.77 14.27 -27.06
CA TYR A 88 16.42 13.73 -27.03
C TYR A 88 16.10 12.82 -28.23
N ASN A 89 16.75 13.03 -29.37
CA ASN A 89 16.52 12.24 -30.59
C ASN A 89 17.43 11.02 -30.76
N SER A 90 18.10 10.58 -29.69
CA SER A 90 18.86 9.33 -29.74
C SER A 90 17.92 8.12 -29.73
N ILE A 91 18.34 7.01 -30.34
CA ILE A 91 17.57 5.75 -30.31
C ILE A 91 17.36 5.25 -28.89
N ASP A 92 18.34 5.43 -27.99
CA ASP A 92 18.22 4.98 -26.61
C ASP A 92 17.29 5.86 -25.79
N THR A 93 17.27 7.18 -26.04
CA THR A 93 16.30 8.10 -25.43
C THR A 93 14.89 7.77 -25.89
N ILE A 94 14.69 7.51 -27.19
CA ILE A 94 13.39 7.10 -27.74
C ILE A 94 12.90 5.79 -27.11
N LYS A 95 13.78 4.80 -26.94
CA LYS A 95 13.43 3.55 -26.24
C LYS A 95 12.98 3.80 -24.82
N LEU A 96 13.73 4.60 -24.05
CA LEU A 96 13.40 4.92 -22.67
C LEU A 96 12.06 5.64 -22.56
N GLN A 97 11.81 6.62 -23.43
CA GLN A 97 10.52 7.31 -23.47
C GLN A 97 9.37 6.34 -23.79
N THR A 98 9.56 5.50 -24.80
CA THR A 98 8.57 4.47 -25.17
C THR A 98 8.31 3.49 -24.03
N CYS A 99 9.35 3.10 -23.30
CA CYS A 99 9.22 2.25 -22.11
C CYS A 99 8.43 2.95 -21.01
N GLN A 100 8.76 4.21 -20.71
CA GLN A 100 8.09 4.98 -19.68
C GLN A 100 6.59 5.11 -19.96
N GLU A 101 6.21 5.41 -21.21
CA GLU A 101 4.81 5.48 -21.64
C GLU A 101 4.09 4.13 -21.47
N LYS A 102 4.75 3.02 -21.83
CA LYS A 102 4.21 1.67 -21.60
C LYS A 102 4.06 1.37 -20.11
N GLN A 103 5.03 1.75 -19.30
CA GLN A 103 5.03 1.48 -17.86
C GLN A 103 3.90 2.24 -17.17
N THR A 104 3.64 3.50 -17.55
CA THR A 104 2.49 4.25 -17.05
C THR A 104 1.17 3.55 -17.37
N ASN A 105 1.02 3.02 -18.58
CA ASN A 105 -0.17 2.25 -18.96
C ASN A 105 -0.29 0.93 -18.19
N ILE A 106 0.82 0.22 -18.00
CA ILE A 106 0.86 -1.01 -17.20
C ILE A 106 0.46 -0.72 -15.76
N GLN A 107 1.04 0.31 -15.13
CA GLN A 107 0.70 0.73 -13.76
C GLN A 107 -0.79 1.07 -13.61
N HIS A 108 -1.37 1.76 -14.60
CA HIS A 108 -2.80 2.04 -14.59
C HIS A 108 -3.64 0.75 -14.62
N MET A 109 -3.27 -0.19 -15.48
CA MET A 109 -3.94 -1.49 -15.57
C MET A 109 -3.73 -2.35 -14.32
N GLU A 110 -2.53 -2.36 -13.73
CA GLU A 110 -2.22 -3.04 -12.49
C GLU A 110 -3.06 -2.51 -11.33
N GLN A 111 -3.21 -1.18 -11.23
CA GLN A 111 -4.06 -0.58 -10.21
C GLN A 111 -5.53 -1.00 -10.38
N LEU A 112 -6.04 -1.01 -11.61
CA LEU A 112 -7.39 -1.51 -11.90
C LEU A 112 -7.52 -3.00 -11.54
N MET A 113 -6.51 -3.82 -11.84
CA MET A 113 -6.51 -5.24 -11.48
C MET A 113 -6.51 -5.43 -9.96
N ILE A 114 -5.67 -4.70 -9.23
CA ILE A 114 -5.65 -4.70 -7.76
C ILE A 114 -7.01 -4.26 -7.21
N ASP A 115 -7.62 -3.23 -7.82
CA ASP A 115 -8.89 -2.68 -7.36
C ASP A 115 -10.07 -3.63 -7.51
N ASN A 116 -10.00 -4.53 -8.49
CA ASN A 116 -11.02 -5.54 -8.77
C ASN A 116 -10.61 -6.95 -8.29
N ALA A 117 -9.44 -7.11 -7.69
CA ALA A 117 -8.95 -8.41 -7.24
C ALA A 117 -9.86 -8.98 -6.13
N VAL A 118 -10.19 -10.28 -6.21
CA VAL A 118 -10.97 -10.98 -5.18
C VAL A 118 -10.28 -10.86 -3.82
N ASP A 119 -8.95 -10.95 -3.80
CA ASP A 119 -8.14 -10.77 -2.60
C ASP A 119 -8.34 -9.40 -1.95
N LYS A 120 -8.61 -8.33 -2.71
CA LYS A 120 -8.95 -7.02 -2.13
C LYS A 120 -10.30 -7.06 -1.38
N TYR A 121 -11.22 -7.91 -1.80
CA TYR A 121 -12.50 -8.11 -1.11
C TYR A 121 -12.36 -9.06 0.09
N CYS A 122 -11.51 -10.08 -0.02
CA CYS A 122 -11.29 -11.09 1.04
C CYS A 122 -10.30 -10.62 2.13
N LEU A 123 -9.26 -9.88 1.73
CA LEU A 123 -8.22 -9.25 2.54
C LEU A 123 -8.42 -7.75 2.62
N ARG A 124 -9.64 -7.26 2.37
CA ARG A 124 -10.06 -6.03 3.02
C ARG A 124 -9.85 -6.33 4.49
N GLU A 125 -8.71 -5.89 5.04
CA GLU A 125 -8.69 -5.54 6.45
C GLU A 125 -9.99 -4.77 6.59
N THR A 126 -10.82 -5.22 7.51
CA THR A 126 -11.69 -4.27 8.14
C THR A 126 -10.73 -3.21 8.69
N ASP A 127 -10.35 -2.23 7.85
CA ASP A 127 -10.64 -0.87 8.19
C ASP A 127 -12.03 -0.98 8.80
N VAL A 128 -12.06 -1.04 10.12
CA VAL A 128 -13.28 -0.81 10.88
C VAL A 128 -13.57 0.67 10.64
N ILE A 129 -13.89 1.02 9.40
CA ILE A 129 -15.00 1.90 9.14
C ILE A 129 -16.14 1.09 9.69
N ASP A 130 -16.40 1.33 10.98
CA ASP A 130 -17.67 1.08 11.60
C ASP A 130 -18.66 1.81 10.70
N ILE A 131 -19.12 1.12 9.65
CA ILE A 131 -20.33 1.48 8.93
C ILE A 131 -21.36 1.18 9.99
N THR A 132 -21.53 2.18 10.85
CA THR A 132 -22.61 2.40 11.78
C THR A 132 -23.80 1.58 11.34
N ASP A 133 -23.84 0.34 11.83
CA ASP A 133 -25.11 -0.25 12.14
C ASP A 133 -25.72 0.81 13.05
N VAL A 134 -26.71 1.54 12.53
CA VAL A 134 -27.36 2.62 13.26
C VAL A 134 -27.83 2.07 14.60
N THR A 135 -28.11 0.76 14.66
CA THR A 135 -28.38 0.01 15.88
C THR A 135 -27.18 -0.02 16.83
N THR A 136 -25.96 -0.33 16.38
CA THR A 136 -24.76 -0.35 17.23
C THR A 136 -24.37 1.05 17.72
N PHE A 137 -24.42 2.08 16.84
CA PHE A 137 -24.22 3.46 17.28
C PHE A 137 -25.32 3.93 18.24
N ALA A 138 -26.59 3.63 17.94
CA ALA A 138 -27.69 3.98 18.83
C ALA A 138 -27.57 3.27 20.18
N ILE A 139 -27.20 1.99 20.21
CA ILE A 139 -26.97 1.22 21.43
C ILE A 139 -25.83 1.82 22.23
N ALA A 140 -24.66 2.07 21.61
CA ALA A 140 -23.52 2.66 22.31
C ALA A 140 -23.79 4.09 22.80
N TYR A 141 -24.48 4.91 22.01
CA TYR A 141 -24.88 6.27 22.40
C TYR A 141 -25.88 6.24 23.55
N ILE A 142 -26.86 5.33 23.50
CA ILE A 142 -27.83 5.13 24.59
C ILE A 142 -27.08 4.66 25.83
N ASP A 143 -26.26 3.62 25.76
CA ASP A 143 -25.55 3.07 26.93
C ASP A 143 -24.67 4.11 27.63
N ASN A 144 -24.01 4.99 26.88
CA ASN A 144 -23.15 6.04 27.44
C ASN A 144 -23.91 7.27 27.97
N HIS A 145 -25.14 7.51 27.50
CA HIS A 145 -25.89 8.73 27.81
C HIS A 145 -27.30 8.48 28.41
N LEU A 146 -27.62 7.23 28.75
CA LEU A 146 -28.94 6.79 29.20
C LEU A 146 -29.45 7.60 30.39
N GLU A 147 -28.61 7.84 31.38
CA GLU A 147 -28.94 8.62 32.59
C GLU A 147 -29.39 10.05 32.27
N HIS A 148 -28.68 10.72 31.35
CA HIS A 148 -29.03 12.08 30.93
C HIS A 148 -30.33 12.10 30.12
N ILE A 149 -30.54 11.09 29.26
CA ILE A 149 -31.77 10.94 28.47
C ILE A 149 -32.95 10.66 29.40
N LEU A 150 -32.79 9.76 30.38
CA LEU A 150 -33.79 9.42 31.39
C LEU A 150 -34.22 10.64 32.20
N HIS A 151 -33.27 11.46 32.63
CA HIS A 151 -33.58 12.70 33.35
C HIS A 151 -34.43 13.65 32.50
N GLY A 152 -34.00 13.92 31.26
CA GLY A 152 -34.73 14.80 30.35
C GLY A 152 -36.12 14.26 29.96
N VAL A 153 -36.27 12.95 29.80
CA VAL A 153 -37.57 12.32 29.53
C VAL A 153 -38.47 12.37 30.77
N THR A 154 -37.94 12.11 31.96
CA THR A 154 -38.69 12.11 33.23
C THR A 154 -39.22 13.51 33.55
N ASP A 155 -38.40 14.55 33.42
CA ASP A 155 -38.82 15.94 33.63
C ASP A 155 -39.97 16.34 32.69
N VAL A 156 -39.87 15.90 31.44
CA VAL A 156 -40.89 16.15 30.41
C VAL A 156 -42.17 15.36 30.69
N PHE A 157 -42.08 14.13 31.19
CA PHE A 157 -43.23 13.28 31.53
C PHE A 157 -43.95 13.72 32.81
N MET A 158 -43.20 14.13 33.85
CA MET A 158 -43.76 14.64 35.10
C MET A 158 -44.60 15.91 34.88
N SER A 159 -44.40 16.61 33.77
CA SER A 159 -45.15 17.82 33.41
C SER A 159 -46.41 17.58 32.57
N ARG A 160 -46.61 16.40 31.95
CA ARG A 160 -47.69 16.17 30.95
C ARG A 160 -48.16 14.72 30.85
N GLN A 161 -49.47 14.51 30.66
CA GLN A 161 -50.07 13.16 30.61
C GLN A 161 -49.83 12.36 29.32
N THR A 162 -49.63 12.99 28.14
CA THR A 162 -49.31 12.25 26.89
C THR A 162 -48.38 13.07 25.98
N ILE A 163 -47.38 12.41 25.38
CA ILE A 163 -46.37 13.07 24.53
C ILE A 163 -46.05 12.21 23.31
N ASN A 164 -46.04 12.83 22.12
CA ASN A 164 -45.63 12.19 20.87
C ASN A 164 -44.09 12.09 20.78
N ILE A 165 -43.58 10.92 20.35
CA ILE A 165 -42.14 10.60 20.28
C ILE A 165 -41.36 11.61 19.43
N ASN A 166 -41.90 12.05 18.29
CA ASN A 166 -41.20 13.04 17.44
C ASN A 166 -41.10 14.41 18.12
N LYS A 167 -42.08 14.76 18.96
CA LYS A 167 -42.07 15.99 19.75
C LYS A 167 -41.09 15.88 20.92
N LEU A 168 -41.01 14.71 21.55
CA LEU A 168 -40.05 14.42 22.62
C LEU A 168 -38.61 14.45 22.10
N SER A 169 -38.35 13.82 20.96
CA SER A 169 -37.05 13.83 20.27
C SER A 169 -36.53 15.26 20.02
N ARG A 170 -37.41 16.18 19.60
CA ARG A 170 -37.05 17.60 19.42
C ARG A 170 -36.79 18.33 20.73
N LEU A 171 -37.52 18.00 21.80
CA LEU A 171 -37.36 18.64 23.12
C LEU A 171 -36.05 18.22 23.79
N VAL A 172 -35.68 16.95 23.67
CA VAL A 172 -34.42 16.40 24.22
C VAL A 172 -33.24 16.69 23.28
N GLY A 173 -33.49 17.08 22.03
CA GLY A 173 -32.44 17.41 21.05
C GLY A 173 -31.73 16.18 20.47
N ILE A 174 -32.39 15.02 20.44
CA ILE A 174 -31.82 13.74 19.99
C ILE A 174 -32.58 13.22 18.78
N HIS A 175 -31.90 12.52 17.88
CA HIS A 175 -32.51 11.93 16.69
C HIS A 175 -33.70 11.00 17.02
N PRO A 176 -34.82 11.02 16.25
CA PRO A 176 -36.04 10.29 16.60
C PRO A 176 -35.88 8.77 16.77
N LEU A 177 -35.01 8.14 15.98
CA LEU A 177 -34.72 6.69 16.07
C LEU A 177 -34.05 6.32 17.40
N ILE A 178 -33.08 7.11 17.85
CA ILE A 178 -32.38 6.91 19.13
C ILE A 178 -33.36 7.12 20.29
N CYS A 179 -34.22 8.14 20.18
CA CYS A 179 -35.26 8.42 21.17
C CYS A 179 -36.27 7.26 21.27
N LYS A 180 -36.68 6.67 20.14
CA LYS A 180 -37.57 5.50 20.13
C LYS A 180 -36.93 4.29 20.80
N GLU A 181 -35.69 3.97 20.48
CA GLU A 181 -34.97 2.83 21.04
C GLU A 181 -34.72 3.00 22.55
N ALA A 182 -34.35 4.21 22.99
CA ALA A 182 -34.19 4.53 24.40
C ALA A 182 -35.50 4.34 25.19
N ILE A 183 -36.64 4.78 24.65
CA ILE A 183 -37.96 4.59 25.29
C ILE A 183 -38.32 3.10 25.36
N CYS A 184 -38.05 2.33 24.30
CA CYS A 184 -38.29 0.88 24.30
C CYS A 184 -37.52 0.18 25.43
N ARG A 185 -36.26 0.58 25.69
CA ARG A 185 -35.46 0.04 26.80
C ARG A 185 -35.88 0.50 28.19
N ILE A 186 -36.64 1.58 28.32
CA ILE A 186 -37.15 2.07 29.60
C ILE A 186 -38.48 1.38 29.97
N ILE A 187 -39.27 1.01 28.96
CA ILE A 187 -40.60 0.39 29.14
C ILE A 187 -40.51 -1.14 29.29
N LEU A 188 -39.53 -1.78 28.66
CA LEU A 188 -39.24 -3.22 28.78
C LEU A 188 -38.29 -3.49 29.95
#